data_AF-A0A953AJD1-F1
#
_entry.id   AF-A0A953AJD1-F1
#
_cell.length_a   1.000
_cell.length_b   1.000
_cell.length_c   1.000
_cell.angle_alpha   90.00
_cell.angle_beta   90.00
_cell.angle_gamma   90.00
#
_symmetry.space_group_name_H-M   'P 1'
#
loop_
_entity.id
_entity.type
_entity.pdbx_description
1 polymer ?
#
loop_
_entity_poly.entity_id
_entity_poly.type
_entity_poly.pdbx_seq_one_letter_code
_entity_poly.pdbx_strand_id
1 'polypeptide(L)'
;MTGSPPGPAAGVCPFCGTSREQLHVWEQWLERTLARERAYLDRRKRRGVRTPTDDVLEEDQRQLQTLLQVIRQARACAPPAGAFPLTPAGQQEPPLRPSCSSPEEGA
;
A
#
# COMPACT_ATOMS: atom_id res chain seq x y z
N MET A 1 27.04 -27.38 -1.12
CA MET A 1 26.79 -26.25 -0.22
C MET A 1 25.60 -25.46 -0.76
N THR A 2 24.40 -25.80 -0.32
CA THR A 2 23.16 -25.12 -0.70
C THR A 2 22.95 -23.91 0.23
N GLY A 3 23.53 -22.77 -0.13
CA GLY A 3 23.24 -21.51 0.53
C GLY A 3 21.82 -21.10 0.19
N SER A 4 20.89 -21.25 1.14
CA SER A 4 19.57 -20.64 1.02
C SER A 4 19.74 -19.12 0.91
N PRO A 5 19.01 -18.44 0.01
CA PRO A 5 19.06 -16.98 -0.06
C PRO A 5 18.67 -16.41 1.31
N PRO A 6 19.28 -15.30 1.75
CA PRO A 6 18.85 -14.64 2.97
C PRO A 6 17.35 -14.35 2.82
N GLY A 7 16.55 -14.92 3.72
CA GLY A 7 15.12 -14.63 3.79
C GLY A 7 14.90 -13.12 3.91
N PRO A 8 13.76 -12.59 3.45
CA PRO A 8 13.47 -11.17 3.54
C PRO A 8 13.69 -10.68 4.97
N ALA A 9 14.43 -9.57 5.12
CA ALA A 9 14.73 -9.00 6.43
C ALA A 9 13.43 -8.84 7.23
N ALA A 10 13.41 -9.35 8.46
CA ALA A 10 12.22 -9.34 9.30
C ALA A 10 11.68 -7.90 9.44
N GLY A 11 10.40 -7.70 9.13
CA GLY A 11 9.73 -6.39 9.21
C GLY A 11 9.64 -5.61 7.90
N VAL A 12 10.06 -6.19 6.78
CA VAL A 12 9.96 -5.59 5.44
C VAL A 12 8.75 -6.16 4.69
N CYS A 13 8.02 -5.31 3.96
CA CYS A 13 6.92 -5.75 3.11
C CYS A 13 7.45 -6.63 1.95
N PRO A 14 6.92 -7.85 1.75
CA PRO A 14 7.41 -8.78 0.73
C PRO A 14 7.14 -8.31 -0.71
N PHE A 15 6.25 -7.34 -0.90
CA PHE A 15 5.89 -6.82 -2.23
C PHE A 15 6.74 -5.63 -2.69
N CYS A 16 7.06 -4.71 -1.78
CA CYS A 16 7.77 -3.47 -2.12
C CYS A 16 9.13 -3.33 -1.46
N GLY A 17 9.56 -4.28 -0.63
CA GLY A 17 10.87 -4.22 0.03
C GLY A 17 11.03 -3.07 1.03
N THR A 18 9.94 -2.42 1.43
CA THR A 18 9.93 -1.24 2.32
C THR A 18 9.49 -1.62 3.73
N SER A 19 10.06 -1.01 4.77
CA SER A 19 9.66 -1.26 6.16
C SER A 19 8.29 -0.64 6.48
N ARG A 20 7.61 -1.19 7.49
CA ARG A 20 6.30 -0.69 7.94
C ARG A 20 6.37 0.77 8.43
N GLU A 21 7.46 1.16 9.08
CA GLU A 21 7.71 2.52 9.56
C GLU A 21 7.88 3.50 8.40
N GLN A 22 8.66 3.13 7.38
CA GLN A 22 8.82 3.96 6.18
C GLN A 22 7.48 4.12 5.44
N LEU A 23 6.71 3.05 5.28
CA LEU A 23 5.36 3.11 4.70
C LEU A 23 4.44 4.04 5.50
N HIS A 24 4.54 4.05 6.83
CA HIS A 24 3.76 4.97 7.66
C HIS A 24 4.16 6.44 7.47
N VAL A 25 5.45 6.73 7.37
CA VAL A 25 5.94 8.09 7.07
C VAL A 25 5.43 8.57 5.72
N TRP A 26 5.45 7.70 4.70
CA TRP A 26 4.96 8.02 3.37
C TRP A 26 3.45 8.23 3.36
N GLU A 27 2.68 7.41 4.09
CA GLU A 27 1.25 7.60 4.28
C GLU A 27 0.94 8.98 4.87
N GLN A 28 1.62 9.37 5.95
CA GLN A 28 1.44 10.68 6.58
C GLN A 28 1.82 11.84 5.66
N TRP A 29 2.88 11.69 4.87
CA TRP A 29 3.28 12.70 3.90
C TRP A 29 2.23 12.86 2.80
N LEU A 30 1.74 11.76 2.21
CA LEU A 30 0.70 11.77 1.18
C LEU A 30 -0.60 12.40 1.67
N GLU A 31 -1.05 12.04 2.86
CA GLU A 31 -2.26 12.61 3.47
C GLU A 31 -2.14 14.13 3.61
N ARG A 32 -0.98 14.63 4.04
CA ARG A 32 -0.71 16.06 4.17
C ARG A 32 -0.66 16.76 2.81
N THR A 33 -0.04 16.15 1.80
CA THR A 33 0.03 16.70 0.44
C THR A 33 -1.36 16.81 -0.17
N LEU A 34 -2.14 15.73 -0.14
CA LEU A 34 -3.53 15.72 -0.60
C LEU A 34 -4.40 16.77 0.09
N ALA A 35 -4.26 16.93 1.42
CA ALA A 35 -5.02 17.94 2.15
C ALA A 35 -4.66 19.37 1.71
N ARG A 36 -3.38 19.64 1.41
CA ARG A 36 -2.92 20.95 0.93
C ARG A 36 -3.46 21.28 -0.45
N GLU A 37 -3.43 20.32 -1.37
CA GLU A 37 -3.92 20.48 -2.75
C GLU A 37 -5.43 20.69 -2.80
N ARG A 38 -6.19 19.89 -2.04
CA ARG A 38 -7.64 20.09 -1.88
C ARG A 38 -7.95 21.49 -1.40
N ALA A 39 -7.26 21.95 -0.35
CA ALA A 39 -7.45 23.29 0.17
C ALA A 39 -7.05 24.39 -0.83
N TYR A 40 -6.04 24.16 -1.68
CA TYR A 40 -5.67 25.08 -2.75
C TYR A 40 -6.78 25.20 -3.80
N LEU A 41 -7.26 24.07 -4.34
CA LEU A 41 -8.32 24.06 -5.34
C LEU A 41 -9.64 24.60 -4.79
N ASP A 42 -9.97 24.30 -3.52
CA ASP A 42 -11.16 24.86 -2.87
C ASP A 42 -11.11 26.38 -2.80
N ARG A 43 -9.94 26.95 -2.45
CA ARG A 43 -9.74 28.41 -2.45
C ARG A 43 -9.86 29.00 -3.85
N ARG A 44 -9.38 28.31 -4.88
CA ARG A 44 -9.47 28.73 -6.29
C ARG A 44 -10.90 28.68 -6.81
N LYS A 45 -11.61 27.57 -6.55
CA LYS A 45 -13.01 27.37 -6.92
C LYS A 45 -13.91 28.47 -6.34
N ARG A 46 -13.69 28.88 -5.08
CA ARG A 46 -14.40 30.01 -4.47
C ARG A 46 -14.18 31.36 -5.16
N ARG A 47 -13.04 31.54 -5.84
CA ARG A 47 -12.74 32.75 -6.62
C ARG A 47 -13.26 32.68 -8.06
N GLY A 48 -13.77 31.53 -8.50
CA GLY A 48 -14.33 31.35 -9.84
C GLY A 48 -13.32 31.36 -10.99
N VAL A 49 -12.02 31.30 -10.69
CA VAL A 49 -10.96 31.28 -11.72
C VAL A 49 -10.41 29.86 -11.83
N ARG A 50 -10.60 29.24 -12.99
CA ARG A 50 -9.97 27.97 -13.38
C ARG A 50 -8.76 28.25 -14.26
N THR A 51 -7.67 27.52 -14.03
CA THR A 51 -6.42 27.57 -14.80
C THR A 51 -5.99 26.17 -15.19
N PRO A 52 -5.15 26.02 -16.23
CA PRO A 52 -4.59 24.72 -16.59
C PRO A 52 -3.85 24.02 -15.44
N THR A 53 -3.27 24.78 -14.51
CA THR A 53 -2.66 24.23 -13.30
C THR A 53 -3.66 23.52 -12.39
N ASP A 54 -4.92 23.99 -12.36
CA ASP A 54 -5.96 23.36 -11.55
C ASP A 54 -6.27 21.97 -12.11
N ASP A 55 -6.26 21.79 -13.44
CA ASP A 55 -6.50 20.49 -14.09
C ASP A 55 -5.38 19.49 -13.77
N VAL A 56 -4.12 19.95 -13.78
CA VAL A 56 -2.96 19.12 -13.40
C VAL A 56 -3.06 18.69 -11.93
N LEU A 57 -3.44 19.60 -11.03
CA LEU A 57 -3.61 19.29 -9.61
C LEU A 57 -4.83 18.38 -9.34
N GLU A 58 -5.88 18.45 -10.15
CA GLU A 58 -7.02 17.54 -10.08
C GLU A 58 -6.61 16.10 -10.46
N GLU A 59 -5.77 15.96 -11.49
CA GLU A 59 -5.21 14.65 -11.90
C GLU A 59 -4.19 14.12 -10.89
N ASP A 60 -3.27 14.96 -10.43
CA ASP A 60 -2.26 14.59 -9.43
C ASP A 60 -2.93 14.06 -8.15
N GLN A 61 -4.01 14.71 -7.68
CA GLN A 61 -4.77 14.20 -6.54
C GLN A 61 -5.36 12.80 -6.74
N ARG A 62 -5.73 12.42 -7.96
CA ARG A 62 -6.23 11.05 -8.26
C ARG A 62 -5.09 10.05 -8.16
N GLN A 63 -3.93 10.41 -8.70
CA GLN A 63 -2.72 9.59 -8.65
C GLN A 63 -2.22 9.41 -7.21
N LEU A 64 -2.14 10.51 -6.45
CA LEU A 64 -1.76 10.50 -5.03
C LEU A 64 -2.75 9.71 -4.16
N GLN A 65 -4.06 9.76 -4.45
CA GLN A 65 -5.05 8.92 -3.77
C GLN A 65 -4.86 7.44 -4.05
N THR A 66 -4.55 7.08 -5.30
CA THR A 66 -4.26 5.70 -5.69
C THR A 66 -3.01 5.21 -4.99
N LEU A 67 -1.95 6.02 -4.97
CA LEU A 67 -0.71 5.71 -4.26
C LEU A 67 -0.94 5.52 -2.76
N LEU A 68 -1.75 6.38 -2.13
CA LEU A 68 -2.11 6.25 -0.72
C LEU A 68 -2.81 4.91 -0.42
N GLN A 69 -3.71 4.45 -1.30
CA GLN A 69 -4.34 3.14 -1.15
C GLN A 69 -3.33 2.00 -1.25
N VAL A 70 -2.41 2.06 -2.21
CA VAL A 70 -1.33 1.07 -2.38
C VAL A 70 -0.45 1.01 -1.13
N ILE A 71 -0.07 2.16 -0.57
CA ILE A 71 0.76 2.22 0.65
C ILE A 71 0.03 1.64 1.85
N ARG A 72 -1.26 1.94 2.02
CA ARG A 72 -2.07 1.36 3.10
C ARG A 72 -2.16 -0.16 2.99
N GLN A 73 -2.35 -0.67 1.78
CA GLN A 73 -2.37 -2.10 1.54
C GLN A 73 -1.00 -2.74 1.81
N ALA A 74 0.09 -2.13 1.34
CA ALA A 74 1.45 -2.59 1.63
C ALA A 74 1.75 -2.59 3.14
N ARG A 75 1.28 -1.59 3.87
CA ARG A 75 1.44 -1.48 5.33
C ARG A 75 0.65 -2.54 6.08
N ALA A 76 -0.54 -2.90 5.59
CA ALA A 76 -1.34 -3.99 6.14
C ALA A 76 -0.68 -5.37 5.91
N CYS A 77 -0.03 -5.56 4.76
CA CYS A 77 0.74 -6.77 4.45
C CYS A 77 2.10 -6.84 5.16
N ALA A 78 2.63 -5.70 5.63
CA ALA A 78 3.89 -5.66 6.36
C ALA A 78 3.68 -6.21 7.79
N PRO A 79 4.31 -7.35 8.14
CA PRO A 79 4.19 -7.88 9.49
C PRO A 79 4.70 -6.84 10.50
N PRO A 80 4.03 -6.65 11.65
CA PRO A 80 4.58 -5.78 12.68
C PRO A 80 5.96 -6.30 13.09
N ALA A 81 6.93 -5.40 13.24
CA ALA A 81 8.26 -5.76 13.71
C ALA A 81 8.12 -6.52 15.05
N GLY A 82 8.55 -7.77 15.10
CA GLY A 82 8.39 -8.65 16.26
C GLY A 82 7.25 -9.67 16.17
N ALA A 83 6.45 -9.71 15.10
CA ALA A 83 5.60 -10.86 14.79
C ALA A 83 6.46 -12.00 14.24
N PHE A 84 7.28 -12.59 15.11
CA PHE A 84 7.62 -14.00 14.95
C PHE A 84 6.30 -14.76 14.90
N PRO A 85 6.04 -15.65 13.92
CA PRO A 85 5.17 -16.75 14.25
C PRO A 85 5.90 -17.48 15.38
N LEU A 86 5.39 -17.37 16.60
CA LEU A 86 5.58 -18.42 17.58
C LEU A 86 4.82 -19.62 17.01
N THR A 87 5.37 -20.28 15.99
CA THR A 87 5.00 -21.64 15.67
C THR A 87 5.58 -22.47 16.82
N PRO A 88 4.77 -22.99 17.76
CA PRO A 88 5.25 -24.16 18.50
C PRO A 88 5.56 -25.21 17.44
N ALA A 89 6.79 -25.71 17.47
CA ALA A 89 7.21 -26.82 16.63
C ALA A 89 6.34 -28.03 16.97
N GLY A 90 5.30 -28.29 16.18
CA GLY A 90 4.44 -29.47 16.29
C GLY A 90 2.95 -29.12 16.43
N GLN A 91 2.14 -29.69 15.54
CA GLN A 91 0.69 -29.49 15.35
C GLN A 91 0.37 -28.25 14.50
N GLN A 92 -0.26 -28.33 13.33
CA GLN A 92 -1.39 -29.16 12.92
C GLN A 92 -1.37 -29.42 11.39
N GLU A 93 -2.00 -30.52 11.01
CA GLU A 93 -2.29 -31.01 9.66
C GLU A 93 -2.78 -29.95 8.65
N PRO A 94 -2.55 -30.17 7.34
CA PRO A 94 -3.11 -29.31 6.30
C PRO A 94 -4.61 -29.59 6.13
N PRO A 95 -5.52 -28.60 6.23
CA PRO A 95 -6.82 -28.77 5.65
C PRO A 95 -6.66 -28.71 4.13
N LEU A 96 -6.92 -29.85 3.48
CA LEU A 96 -7.20 -29.96 2.06
C LEU A 96 -8.28 -28.92 1.68
N ARG A 97 -7.90 -28.01 0.76
CA ARG A 97 -8.57 -27.00 -0.14
C ARG A 97 -10.13 -27.12 -0.33
N PRO A 98 -10.85 -26.22 -1.08
CA PRO A 98 -10.47 -25.06 -1.94
C PRO A 98 -11.39 -23.81 -1.73
N SER A 99 -11.15 -22.61 -2.27
CA SER A 99 -11.55 -22.18 -3.63
C SER A 99 -11.25 -20.68 -3.84
N CYS A 100 -10.43 -20.35 -4.82
CA CYS A 100 -10.57 -19.10 -5.58
C CYS A 100 -10.94 -19.54 -7.00
N SER A 101 -12.20 -19.37 -7.38
CA SER A 101 -12.68 -19.66 -8.73
C SER A 101 -12.07 -18.64 -9.71
N SER A 102 -11.31 -19.11 -10.69
CA SER A 102 -11.08 -18.36 -11.92
C SER A 102 -12.26 -18.58 -12.87
N PRO A 103 -12.68 -17.58 -13.65
CA PRO A 103 -13.68 -17.78 -14.69
C PRO A 103 -13.05 -18.55 -15.86
N GLU A 104 -13.80 -19.52 -16.37
CA GLU A 104 -13.48 -20.36 -17.52
C GLU A 104 -13.53 -19.52 -18.81
N GLU A 105 -12.44 -19.53 -19.58
CA GLU A 105 -12.40 -19.05 -20.97
C GLU A 105 -12.96 -20.18 -21.85
N GLY A 106 -14.06 -19.90 -22.56
CA GLY A 106 -14.65 -20.83 -23.51
C GLY A 106 -14.85 -20.16 -24.87
N ALA A 107 -14.18 -20.69 -25.89
CA ALA A 107 -14.72 -21.05 -27.22
C ALA A 107 -13.59 -21.57 -28.13
#